data_AF-A0AAE3M377-F1
#
_entry.id   AF-A0AAE3M377-F1
#
_cell.length_a   1.000
_cell.length_b   1.000
_cell.length_c   1.000
_cell.angle_alpha   90.00
_cell.angle_beta   90.00
_cell.angle_gamma   90.00
#
_symmetry.space_group_name_H-M   'P 1'
#
loop_
_entity.id
_entity.type
_entity.pdbx_description
1 polymer ?
#
loop_
_entity_poly.entity_id
_entity_poly.type
_entity_poly.pdbx_seq_one_letter_code
_entity_poly.pdbx_strand_id
1 'polypeptide(L)' 'MTQANQCDLYLYLDKDAPYVQDGTRLTEDDRNTLDSYHKNTLKKHGINYHLIQGNWDERFNKCVEAVKNMFSDL' A
#
# COMPACT_ATOMS: atom_id res chain seq x y z
N MET A 1 24.39 -0.74 13.71
CA MET A 1 23.37 0.32 13.55
C MET A 1 22.07 -0.39 13.20
N THR A 2 21.07 -0.34 14.07
CA THR A 2 19.75 -0.90 13.79
C THR A 2 19.10 -0.07 12.67
N GLN A 3 18.72 -0.68 11.56
CA GLN A 3 17.93 0.02 10.55
C GLN A 3 16.55 0.31 11.13
N ALA A 4 16.33 1.53 11.60
CA ALA A 4 15.01 1.96 12.08
C ALA A 4 14.02 2.06 10.91
N ASN A 5 12.73 1.84 11.19
CA ASN A 5 11.63 1.95 10.22
C ASN A 5 11.70 0.98 9.03
N GLN A 6 12.34 -0.17 9.20
CA GLN A 6 12.23 -1.29 8.27
C GLN A 6 11.19 -2.28 8.78
N CYS A 7 10.37 -2.80 7.87
CA CYS A 7 9.38 -3.82 8.14
C CYS A 7 9.66 -5.06 7.30
N ASP A 8 9.27 -6.23 7.79
CA ASP A 8 9.34 -7.48 7.02
C ASP A 8 8.27 -7.55 5.92
N LEU A 9 7.17 -6.79 6.10
CA LEU A 9 6.05 -6.73 5.18
C LEU A 9 5.63 -5.29 4.91
N TYR A 10 5.62 -4.92 3.63
CA TYR A 10 5.05 -3.66 3.15
C TYR A 10 3.83 -3.95 2.28
N LEU A 11 2.68 -3.40 2.65
CA LEU A 11 1.45 -3.46 1.87
C LEU A 11 1.17 -2.09 1.28
N TYR A 12 1.13 -1.99 -0.04
CA TYR A 12 0.81 -0.75 -0.74
C TYR A 12 -0.60 -0.79 -1.30
N LEU A 13 -1.48 0.00 -0.69
CA LEU A 13 -2.87 0.12 -1.09
C LEU A 13 -2.97 1.08 -2.29
N ASP A 14 -3.32 0.56 -3.45
CA ASP A 14 -3.38 1.38 -4.66
C ASP A 14 -4.50 2.41 -4.60
N LYS A 15 -4.43 3.38 -5.51
CA LYS A 15 -5.43 4.44 -5.68
C LYS A 15 -6.71 4.00 -6.40
N ASP A 16 -6.83 2.71 -6.71
CA ASP A 16 -7.95 2.13 -7.46
C ASP A 16 -9.26 2.06 -6.66
N ALA A 17 -9.20 2.24 -5.34
CA ALA A 17 -10.40 2.39 -4.53
C ALA A 17 -11.20 3.63 -4.97
N PRO A 18 -12.55 3.54 -5.05
CA PRO A 18 -13.40 4.65 -5.46
C PRO A 18 -13.07 5.95 -4.73
N TYR A 19 -12.88 7.02 -5.50
CA TYR A 19 -12.69 8.34 -4.93
C TYR A 19 -14.03 8.85 -4.38
N VAL A 20 -14.05 9.12 -3.08
CA VAL A 20 -15.19 9.72 -2.37
C VAL A 20 -14.64 10.91 -1.62
N GLN A 21 -15.20 12.10 -1.85
CA GLN A 21 -14.81 13.34 -1.20
C GLN A 21 -15.76 13.61 -0.02
N ASP A 22 -15.20 13.78 1.17
CA ASP A 22 -15.94 14.05 2.41
C ASP A 22 -15.74 15.50 2.92
N GLY A 23 -15.07 16.34 2.14
CA GLY A 23 -14.73 17.73 2.46
C GLY A 23 -13.35 17.90 3.08
N THR A 24 -12.69 16.80 3.48
CA THR A 24 -11.35 16.82 4.10
C THR A 24 -10.28 16.09 3.30
N ARG A 25 -10.66 15.37 2.24
CA ARG A 25 -9.72 14.59 1.43
C ARG A 25 -9.04 15.46 0.39
N LEU A 26 -7.83 15.04 0.01
CA LEU A 26 -7.14 15.52 -1.18
C LEU A 26 -8.07 15.47 -2.40
N THR A 27 -7.83 16.35 -3.38
CA THR A 27 -8.45 16.21 -4.69
C THR A 27 -8.06 14.88 -5.33
N GLU A 28 -8.84 14.40 -6.29
CA GLU A 28 -8.50 13.15 -7.00
C GLU A 28 -7.15 13.27 -7.73
N ASP A 29 -6.86 14.43 -8.31
CA ASP A 29 -5.58 14.70 -8.98
C ASP A 29 -4.41 14.72 -8.00
N ASP A 30 -4.56 15.36 -6.84
CA ASP A 30 -3.54 15.36 -5.79
C ASP A 30 -3.33 13.96 -5.23
N ARG A 31 -4.39 13.17 -5.04
CA ARG A 31 -4.32 11.75 -4.63
C ARG A 31 -3.54 10.93 -5.65
N ASN A 32 -3.84 11.11 -6.94
CA ASN A 32 -3.18 10.40 -8.04
C ASN A 32 -1.69 10.78 -8.16
N THR A 33 -1.39 12.05 -7.93
CA THR A 33 -0.03 12.58 -7.89
C THR A 33 0.74 12.00 -6.70
N LEU A 34 0.13 11.98 -5.52
CA LEU A 34 0.71 11.40 -4.30
C LEU A 34 1.00 9.90 -4.45
N ASP A 35 0.10 9.14 -5.09
CA ASP A 35 0.34 7.73 -5.40
C ASP A 35 1.61 7.52 -6.23
N SER A 36 1.79 8.34 -7.27
CA SER A 36 2.98 8.30 -8.12
C SER A 36 4.26 8.62 -7.33
N TYR A 37 4.19 9.63 -6.44
CA TYR A 37 5.31 9.98 -5.57
C TYR A 37 5.68 8.85 -4.60
N HIS A 38 4.70 8.18 -3.98
CA HIS A 38 4.97 7.05 -3.10
C HIS A 38 5.61 5.88 -3.85
N LYS A 39 5.05 5.47 -5.00
CA LYS A 39 5.62 4.37 -5.82
C LYS A 39 7.06 4.67 -6.25
N ASN A 40 7.34 5.91 -6.66
CA ASN A 40 8.70 6.34 -7.00
C ASN A 40 9.63 6.32 -5.78
N THR A 41 9.14 6.69 -4.61
CA THR A 41 9.93 6.68 -3.36
C THR A 41 10.28 5.25 -2.96
N LEU A 42 9.31 4.34 -2.95
CA LEU A 42 9.53 2.92 -2.67
C LEU A 42 10.55 2.31 -3.64
N LYS A 43 10.40 2.59 -4.94
CA LYS A 43 11.36 2.18 -5.97
C LYS A 43 12.76 2.74 -5.73
N LYS A 44 12.88 4.04 -5.43
CA LYS A 44 14.17 4.71 -5.17
C LYS A 44 14.91 4.09 -3.99
N HIS A 45 14.18 3.65 -2.96
CA HIS A 45 14.74 3.03 -1.77
C HIS A 45 14.86 1.50 -1.86
N GLY A 46 14.48 0.89 -2.99
CA GLY A 46 14.54 -0.56 -3.18
C GLY A 46 13.61 -1.33 -2.23
N ILE A 47 12.52 -0.71 -1.79
CA ILE A 47 11.56 -1.33 -0.87
C ILE A 47 10.60 -2.18 -1.69
N ASN A 48 10.64 -3.49 -1.47
CA ASN A 48 9.67 -4.42 -2.03
C ASN A 48 8.36 -4.31 -1.24
N TYR A 49 7.24 -4.33 -1.95
CA TYR A 49 5.92 -4.26 -1.35
C TYR A 49 4.91 -5.11 -2.13
N HIS A 50 3.86 -5.56 -1.44
CA HIS A 50 2.70 -6.18 -2.07
C HIS A 50 1.74 -5.08 -2.54
N LEU A 51 1.50 -5.00 -3.84
CA LEU A 51 0.50 -4.10 -4.41
C LEU A 51 -0.91 -4.67 -4.16
N ILE A 52 -1.75 -3.90 -3.47
CA ILE A 52 -3.11 -4.30 -3.08
C ILE A 52 -4.13 -3.49 -3.88
N GLN A 53 -4.81 -4.17 -4.78
CA GLN A 53 -5.83 -3.66 -5.71
C GLN A 53 -7.14 -4.44 -5.59
N GLY A 54 -8.24 -3.86 -6.04
CA GLY A 54 -9.58 -4.47 -6.09
C GLY A 54 -10.64 -3.69 -5.33
N ASN A 55 -11.80 -4.32 -5.12
CA ASN A 55 -12.83 -3.80 -4.23
C ASN A 55 -12.45 -3.95 -2.74
N TRP A 56 -13.29 -3.46 -1.83
CA TRP A 56 -13.00 -3.47 -0.39
C TRP A 56 -12.70 -4.87 0.16
N ASP A 57 -13.50 -5.87 -0.19
CA ASP A 57 -13.34 -7.24 0.30
C ASP A 57 -12.12 -7.92 -0.32
N GLU A 58 -11.88 -7.71 -1.61
CA GLU A 58 -10.67 -8.22 -2.30
C GLU A 58 -9.39 -7.67 -1.67
N ARG A 59 -9.35 -6.36 -1.40
CA ARG A 59 -8.19 -5.71 -0.78
C ARG A 59 -7.96 -6.23 0.63
N PHE A 60 -9.02 -6.36 1.41
CA PHE A 60 -8.95 -6.93 2.76
C PHE A 60 -8.40 -8.36 2.73
N ASN A 61 -8.96 -9.23 1.88
CA ASN A 61 -8.53 -10.61 1.76
C ASN A 61 -7.08 -10.74 1.30
N LYS A 62 -6.64 -9.93 0.32
CA LYS A 62 -5.23 -9.90 -0.13
C LYS A 62 -4.27 -9.48 0.99
N CYS A 63 -4.65 -8.50 1.82
CA CYS A 63 -3.86 -8.11 2.99
C CYS A 63 -3.77 -9.26 4.01
N VAL A 64 -4.90 -9.91 4.31
CA VAL A 64 -4.94 -11.06 5.24
C VAL A 64 -4.07 -12.21 4.72
N GLU A 65 -4.15 -12.53 3.43
CA GLU A 65 -3.31 -13.55 2.81
C GLU A 65 -1.82 -13.18 2.87
N ALA A 66 -1.45 -11.92 2.58
CA ALA A 66 -0.07 -11.47 2.68
C ALA A 66 0.48 -11.62 4.11
N VAL A 67 -0.30 -11.29 5.13
CA VAL A 67 0.08 -11.47 6.53
C VAL A 67 0.18 -12.96 6.88
N LYS A 68 -0.80 -13.78 6.49
CA LYS A 68 -0.76 -15.24 6.73
C LYS A 68 0.49 -15.86 6.12
N ASN A 69 0.79 -15.55 4.86
CA ASN A 69 1.96 -16.07 4.16
C ASN A 69 3.28 -15.70 4.84
N MET A 70 3.34 -14.60 5.60
CA MET A 70 4.51 -14.25 6.41
C MET A 70 4.73 -15.20 7.60
N PHE A 71 3.69 -15.88 8.07
CA PHE A 71 3.72 -16.78 9.23
C PHE A 71 3.46 -18.26 8.89
N SER A 72 3.08 -18.58 7.66
CA SER A 72 2.71 -19.94 7.23
C SER A 72 3.89 -20.92 7.12
N ASP A 73 5.13 -20.44 7.17
CA ASP A 73 6.36 -21.25 7.17
C ASP A 73 6.88 -21.58 8.59
N LEU A 74 6.03 -21.44 9.62
CA LEU A 74 6.26 -21.89 11.01
C LEU A 74 5.60 -23.25 11.27
#